data_AF-A0A7G5BWH4-F1
#
_entry.id   AF-A0A7G5BWH4-F1
#
_cell.length_a   1.000
_cell.length_b   1.000
_cell.length_c   1.000
_cell.angle_alpha   90.00
_cell.angle_beta   90.00
_cell.angle_gamma   90.00
#
_symmetry.space_group_name_H-M   'P 1'
#
loop_
_entity.id
_entity.type
_entity.pdbx_description
1 polymer ?
#
loop_
_entity_poly.entity_id
_entity_poly.type
_entity_poly.pdbx_seq_one_letter_code
_entity_poly.pdbx_strand_id
1 'polypeptide(L)'
;MLPENAHAMTELLMGVVREGTGRNAAMDRPVAGKTGTTQLPQSKQFSGITGGAKDAWFVGYTPELVGAVWLGYDNTDSKHYLTTSGGQYPALIFKEMMSLALKGVPVSEFKRPATGKSNKGNGNKEDKKGKADKKDKNKDKNEKKDKKDKKDKKDKQDKEKKEWKGRKEE
;
A
#
# COMPACT_ATOMS: atom_id res chain seq x y z
N MET A 1 23.76 -6.82 -7.90
CA MET A 1 23.16 -5.98 -6.84
C MET A 1 23.76 -6.41 -5.51
N LEU A 2 24.12 -5.48 -4.62
CA LEU A 2 24.61 -5.83 -3.29
C LEU A 2 23.47 -6.42 -2.43
N PRO A 3 23.73 -7.39 -1.52
CA PRO A 3 22.71 -7.96 -0.65
C PRO A 3 21.93 -6.90 0.16
N GLU A 4 22.60 -5.83 0.58
CA GLU A 4 22.02 -4.69 1.29
C GLU A 4 20.99 -3.96 0.43
N ASN A 5 21.29 -3.75 -0.85
CA ASN A 5 20.39 -3.10 -1.79
C ASN A 5 19.17 -3.99 -2.09
N ALA A 6 19.37 -5.31 -2.24
CA ALA A 6 18.27 -6.24 -2.47
C ALA A 6 17.32 -6.31 -1.26
N HIS A 7 17.89 -6.32 -0.06
CA HIS A 7 17.10 -6.28 1.17
C HIS A 7 16.33 -4.96 1.32
N ALA A 8 16.98 -3.81 1.10
CA ALA A 8 16.32 -2.51 1.12
C ALA A 8 15.16 -2.43 0.10
N MET A 9 15.37 -2.92 -1.13
CA MET A 9 14.31 -2.99 -2.14
C MET A 9 13.15 -3.90 -1.70
N THR A 10 13.46 -5.03 -1.07
CA THR A 10 12.44 -5.95 -0.54
C THR A 10 11.60 -5.28 0.54
N GLU A 11 12.20 -4.54 1.46
CA GLU A 11 11.47 -3.77 2.49
C GLU A 11 10.53 -2.73 1.86
N LEU A 12 11.00 -2.01 0.83
CA LEU A 12 10.16 -1.04 0.10
C LEU A 12 8.97 -1.73 -0.60
N LEU A 13 9.22 -2.88 -1.24
CA LEU A 13 8.19 -3.65 -1.94
C LEU A 13 7.21 -4.36 -1.00
N MET A 14 7.65 -4.74 0.20
CA MET A 14 6.72 -5.17 1.26
C MET A 14 5.81 -4.02 1.67
N GLY A 15 6.31 -2.77 1.73
CA GLY A 15 5.49 -1.59 1.97
C GLY A 15 4.35 -1.43 0.95
N VAL A 16 4.61 -1.69 -0.33
CA VAL A 16 3.58 -1.64 -1.39
C VAL A 16 2.44 -2.62 -1.13
N VAL A 17 2.73 -3.81 -0.59
CA VAL A 17 1.73 -4.83 -0.26
C VAL A 17 1.06 -4.56 1.09
N ARG A 18 1.77 -3.99 2.07
CA ARG A 18 1.21 -3.72 3.41
C ARG A 18 0.24 -2.55 3.41
N GLU A 19 0.59 -1.47 2.72
CA GLU A 19 -0.15 -0.20 2.79
C GLU A 19 -0.30 0.53 1.45
N GLY A 20 0.35 0.04 0.39
CA GLY A 20 0.32 0.66 -0.93
C GLY A 20 -0.72 0.07 -1.90
N THR A 21 -0.43 0.22 -3.18
CA THR A 21 -1.30 -0.21 -4.30
C THR A 21 -1.43 -1.73 -4.41
N GLY A 22 -0.52 -2.50 -3.80
CA GLY A 22 -0.46 -3.95 -3.88
C GLY A 22 -1.24 -4.69 -2.79
N ARG A 23 -2.06 -4.00 -2.00
CA ARG A 23 -2.68 -4.56 -0.78
C ARG A 23 -3.46 -5.85 -0.97
N ASN A 24 -4.08 -6.03 -2.14
CA ASN A 24 -4.84 -7.25 -2.43
C ASN A 24 -3.98 -8.50 -2.60
N ALA A 25 -2.66 -8.36 -2.77
CA ALA A 25 -1.71 -9.47 -2.82
C ALA A 25 -1.25 -9.95 -1.43
N ALA A 26 -1.73 -9.34 -0.34
CA ALA A 26 -1.33 -9.72 1.01
C ALA A 26 -1.79 -11.14 1.38
N MET A 27 -0.87 -11.91 1.96
CA MET A 27 -1.06 -13.31 2.39
C MET A 27 -0.63 -13.47 3.85
N ASP A 28 -0.91 -14.63 4.45
CA ASP A 28 -0.43 -15.02 5.80
C ASP A 28 1.06 -15.43 5.80
N ARG A 29 1.86 -14.78 4.95
CA ARG A 29 3.32 -14.89 4.87
C ARG A 29 3.92 -13.61 4.27
N PRO A 30 5.23 -13.37 4.44
CA PRO A 30 5.87 -12.20 3.84
C PRO A 30 5.77 -12.20 2.31
N VAL A 31 5.28 -11.08 1.76
CA VAL A 31 5.16 -10.84 0.32
C VAL A 31 5.72 -9.47 0.00
N ALA A 32 6.64 -9.42 -0.95
CA ALA A 32 7.09 -8.20 -1.59
C ALA A 32 6.56 -8.16 -3.02
N GLY A 33 6.06 -7.01 -3.48
CA GLY A 33 5.58 -6.93 -4.86
C GLY A 33 5.25 -5.52 -5.33
N LYS A 34 5.00 -5.41 -6.63
CA LYS A 34 4.71 -4.14 -7.29
C LYS A 34 3.58 -4.30 -8.30
N THR A 35 2.71 -3.30 -8.31
CA THR A 35 1.68 -3.13 -9.35
C THR A 35 2.23 -2.34 -10.53
N GLY A 36 1.68 -2.62 -11.72
CA GLY A 36 1.78 -1.71 -12.86
C GLY A 36 0.49 -1.66 -13.66
N THR A 37 0.31 -0.56 -14.39
CA THR A 37 -0.89 -0.27 -15.18
C THR A 37 -0.48 0.69 -16.29
N THR A 38 -0.80 0.38 -17.55
CA THR A 38 -0.55 1.25 -18.71
C THR A 38 -1.84 1.92 -19.15
N GLN A 39 -1.75 3.19 -19.53
CA GLN A 39 -2.86 3.96 -20.05
C GLN A 39 -3.25 3.48 -21.46
N LEU A 40 -4.50 3.74 -21.83
CA LEU A 40 -4.94 3.58 -23.21
C LEU A 40 -4.18 4.53 -24.15
N PRO A 41 -3.88 4.10 -25.40
CA PRO A 41 -3.27 4.98 -26.39
C PRO A 41 -4.13 6.22 -26.66
N GLN A 42 -3.47 7.36 -26.87
CA GLN A 42 -4.15 8.57 -27.31
C GLN A 42 -4.43 8.48 -28.82
N SER A 43 -5.55 7.87 -29.19
CA SER A 43 -5.99 7.76 -30.57
C SER A 43 -7.47 8.10 -30.72
N LYS A 44 -7.91 8.38 -31.96
CA LYS A 44 -9.34 8.64 -32.25
C LYS A 44 -10.26 7.50 -31.80
N GLN A 45 -9.74 6.27 -31.78
CA GLN A 45 -10.47 5.09 -31.33
C GLN A 45 -10.86 5.19 -29.84
N PHE A 46 -9.99 5.75 -29.00
CA PHE A 46 -10.23 5.92 -27.56
C PHE A 46 -10.73 7.33 -27.21
N SER A 47 -11.05 8.15 -28.22
CA SER A 47 -11.62 9.48 -28.03
C SER A 47 -12.93 9.40 -27.26
N GLY A 48 -13.00 10.10 -26.13
CA GLY A 48 -14.18 10.08 -25.24
C GLY A 48 -14.09 9.09 -24.09
N ILE A 49 -13.08 8.20 -24.06
CA ILE A 49 -12.82 7.32 -22.92
C ILE A 49 -11.88 8.05 -21.95
N THR A 50 -12.38 8.38 -20.76
CA THR A 50 -11.64 9.15 -19.74
C THR A 50 -11.01 8.28 -18.64
N GLY A 51 -11.19 6.97 -18.72
CA GLY A 51 -10.61 6.01 -17.80
C GLY A 51 -10.47 4.65 -18.47
N GLY A 52 -9.43 3.91 -18.11
CA GLY A 52 -9.13 2.62 -18.68
C GLY A 52 -7.64 2.35 -18.74
N ALA A 53 -7.30 1.08 -18.87
CA ALA A 53 -5.94 0.61 -19.00
C ALA A 53 -5.82 -0.35 -20.18
N LYS A 54 -4.65 -0.34 -20.82
CA LYS A 54 -4.30 -1.33 -21.82
C LYS A 54 -3.84 -2.62 -21.14
N ASP A 55 -2.95 -2.48 -20.17
CA ASP A 55 -2.34 -3.58 -19.43
C ASP A 55 -2.44 -3.31 -17.93
N ALA A 56 -2.63 -4.38 -17.16
CA ALA A 56 -2.55 -4.35 -15.70
C ALA A 56 -1.77 -5.57 -15.21
N TRP A 57 -0.82 -5.36 -14.31
CA TRP A 57 -0.04 -6.47 -13.76
C TRP A 57 0.29 -6.31 -12.29
N PHE A 58 0.53 -7.46 -11.66
CA PHE A 58 1.16 -7.58 -10.35
C PHE A 58 2.32 -8.56 -10.47
N VAL A 59 3.50 -8.14 -10.02
CA VAL A 59 4.67 -9.02 -9.87
C VAL A 59 5.09 -9.00 -8.43
N GLY A 60 5.28 -10.18 -7.84
CA GLY A 60 5.66 -10.29 -6.45
C GLY A 60 6.39 -11.59 -6.16
N TYR A 61 6.91 -11.68 -4.95
CA TYR A 61 7.66 -12.83 -4.49
C TYR A 61 7.56 -13.00 -2.98
N THR A 62 7.72 -14.24 -2.55
CA THR A 62 8.07 -14.66 -1.19
C THR A 62 9.53 -15.10 -1.18
N PRO A 63 10.14 -15.45 -0.03
CA PRO A 63 11.49 -16.03 -0.04
C PRO A 63 11.61 -17.33 -0.85
N GLU A 64 10.50 -18.04 -1.07
CA GLU A 64 10.47 -19.35 -1.73
C GLU A 64 10.08 -19.30 -3.21
N LEU A 65 9.29 -18.32 -3.65
CA LEU A 65 8.73 -18.30 -4.99
C LEU A 65 8.52 -16.88 -5.52
N VAL A 66 8.76 -16.69 -6.82
CA VAL A 66 8.41 -15.48 -7.58
C VAL A 66 7.25 -15.78 -8.51
N GLY A 67 6.33 -14.82 -8.63
CA GLY A 67 5.17 -14.91 -9.51
C GLY A 67 4.86 -13.59 -10.20
N ALA A 68 4.32 -13.68 -11.40
CA ALA A 68 3.86 -12.54 -12.18
C ALA A 68 2.49 -12.85 -12.77
N VAL A 69 1.56 -11.90 -12.65
CA VAL A 69 0.24 -11.95 -13.28
C VAL A 69 0.08 -10.70 -14.12
N TRP A 70 -0.21 -10.89 -15.40
CA TRP A 70 -0.56 -9.84 -16.35
C TRP A 70 -1.97 -10.10 -16.88
N LEU A 71 -2.73 -9.03 -17.03
CA LEU A 71 -4.02 -9.00 -17.70
C LEU A 71 -3.99 -7.95 -18.81
N GLY A 72 -4.64 -8.28 -19.92
CA GLY A 72 -4.83 -7.43 -21.09
C GLY A 72 -5.71 -8.14 -22.11
N TYR A 73 -6.07 -7.42 -23.17
CA TYR A 73 -6.75 -7.99 -24.33
C TYR A 73 -5.73 -8.18 -25.45
N ASP A 74 -5.82 -9.31 -26.17
CA ASP A 74 -5.00 -9.57 -27.35
C ASP A 74 -5.07 -8.41 -28.35
N ASN A 75 -6.29 -7.90 -28.57
CA ASN A 75 -6.56 -6.68 -29.33
C ASN A 75 -7.29 -5.68 -28.42
N THR A 76 -6.56 -4.66 -27.97
CA THR A 76 -7.17 -3.57 -27.17
C THR A 76 -7.87 -2.58 -28.09
N ASP A 77 -9.15 -2.32 -27.85
CA ASP A 77 -9.97 -1.36 -28.60
C ASP A 77 -10.98 -0.63 -27.69
N SER A 78 -11.82 0.23 -28.27
CA SER A 78 -12.78 1.04 -27.51
C SER A 78 -13.89 0.25 -26.82
N LYS A 79 -14.08 -1.02 -27.16
CA LYS A 79 -15.01 -1.96 -26.50
C LYS A 79 -14.25 -2.95 -25.60
N HIS A 80 -13.00 -3.22 -25.91
CA HIS A 80 -12.15 -4.20 -25.23
C HIS A 80 -10.93 -3.52 -24.61
N TYR A 81 -11.11 -3.02 -23.39
CA TYR A 81 -10.04 -2.46 -22.57
C TYR A 81 -10.27 -2.76 -21.10
N LEU A 82 -9.22 -2.67 -20.30
CA LEU A 82 -9.32 -2.93 -18.87
C LEU A 82 -9.91 -1.72 -18.17
N THR A 83 -10.86 -1.97 -17.27
CA THR A 83 -11.35 -0.98 -16.29
C THR A 83 -10.71 -1.17 -14.91
N THR A 84 -9.72 -2.07 -14.84
CA THR A 84 -8.99 -2.46 -13.63
C THR A 84 -7.55 -1.95 -13.67
N SER A 85 -6.91 -1.90 -12.50
CA SER A 85 -5.48 -1.64 -12.32
C SER A 85 -4.74 -2.90 -11.84
N GLY A 86 -3.41 -2.82 -11.80
CA GLY A 86 -2.54 -3.90 -11.32
C GLY A 86 -2.80 -4.32 -9.88
N GLY A 87 -3.28 -3.41 -9.04
CA GLY A 87 -3.59 -3.66 -7.63
C GLY A 87 -4.92 -4.38 -7.37
N GLN A 88 -5.74 -4.57 -8.41
CA GLN A 88 -7.06 -5.18 -8.31
C GLN A 88 -6.99 -6.65 -8.73
N TYR A 89 -7.56 -7.03 -9.88
CA TYR A 89 -7.61 -8.43 -10.31
C TYR A 89 -6.24 -9.12 -10.41
N PRO A 90 -5.18 -8.52 -10.98
CA PRO A 90 -3.88 -9.18 -11.04
C PRO A 90 -3.31 -9.54 -9.66
N ALA A 91 -3.44 -8.65 -8.68
CA ALA A 91 -2.98 -8.88 -7.31
C ALA A 91 -3.79 -9.98 -6.59
N LEU A 92 -5.11 -10.04 -6.81
CA LEU A 92 -5.96 -11.11 -6.26
C LEU A 92 -5.63 -12.48 -6.86
N ILE A 93 -5.46 -12.53 -8.19
CA ILE A 93 -5.07 -13.76 -8.89
C ILE A 93 -3.68 -14.21 -8.42
N PHE A 94 -2.74 -13.26 -8.27
CA PHE A 94 -1.42 -13.56 -7.72
C PHE A 94 -1.52 -14.20 -6.33
N LYS A 95 -2.32 -13.61 -5.43
CA LYS A 95 -2.54 -14.15 -4.10
C LYS A 95 -3.06 -15.59 -4.13
N GLU A 96 -4.08 -15.86 -4.94
CA GLU A 96 -4.67 -17.20 -5.03
C GLU A 96 -3.66 -18.21 -5.58
N MET A 97 -3.02 -17.87 -6.70
CA MET A 97 -2.03 -18.71 -7.36
C MET A 97 -0.85 -19.04 -6.45
N MET A 98 -0.31 -18.04 -5.74
CA MET A 98 0.80 -18.24 -4.80
C MET A 98 0.37 -19.02 -3.55
N SER A 99 -0.85 -18.80 -3.04
CA SER A 99 -1.37 -19.54 -1.89
C SER A 99 -1.51 -21.03 -2.19
N LEU A 100 -1.96 -21.37 -3.40
CA LEU A 100 -2.03 -22.75 -3.87
C LEU A 100 -0.64 -23.35 -4.09
N ALA A 101 0.25 -22.62 -4.77
CA ALA A 101 1.60 -23.08 -5.08
C ALA A 101 2.47 -23.32 -3.83
N LEU A 102 2.26 -22.54 -2.77
CA LEU A 102 3.01 -22.63 -1.51
C LEU A 102 2.32 -23.46 -0.43
N LYS A 103 1.25 -24.19 -0.77
CA LYS A 103 0.56 -25.06 0.18
C LYS A 103 1.50 -26.13 0.72
N GLY A 104 1.67 -26.16 2.05
CA GLY A 104 2.57 -27.10 2.73
C GLY A 104 4.05 -26.69 2.73
N VAL A 105 4.42 -25.58 2.08
CA VAL A 105 5.77 -25.02 2.14
C VAL A 105 5.91 -24.22 3.44
N PRO A 106 6.95 -24.44 4.25
CA PRO A 106 7.20 -23.63 5.45
C PRO A 106 7.24 -22.13 5.14
N VAL A 107 6.74 -21.31 6.06
CA VAL A 107 6.81 -19.85 5.93
C VAL A 107 8.20 -19.38 6.37
N SER A 108 8.90 -18.65 5.51
CA SER A 108 10.18 -18.00 5.84
C SER A 108 10.07 -16.48 5.81
N GLU A 109 10.96 -15.81 6.56
CA GLU A 109 11.15 -14.36 6.49
C GLU A 109 12.22 -13.98 5.46
N PHE A 110 12.15 -12.76 4.94
CA PHE A 110 13.20 -12.23 4.07
C PHE A 110 14.52 -12.07 4.85
N LYS A 111 15.60 -12.67 4.34
CA LYS A 111 16.90 -12.65 5.01
C LYS A 111 17.48 -11.22 5.01
N ARG A 112 17.88 -10.77 6.20
CA ARG A 112 18.70 -9.57 6.37
C ARG A 112 20.16 -9.90 6.06
N PRO A 113 20.86 -9.07 5.26
CA PRO A 113 22.27 -9.27 5.00
C PRO A 113 23.07 -9.04 6.28
N ALA A 114 24.13 -9.83 6.47
CA ALA A 114 25.04 -9.65 7.59
C ALA A 114 25.82 -8.34 7.36
N THR A 115 25.39 -7.27 8.02
CA THR A 115 26.14 -6.02 8.06
C THR A 115 27.51 -6.31 8.69
N GLY A 116 28.59 -6.10 7.93
CA GLY A 116 29.95 -6.27 8.44
C GLY A 116 30.17 -5.47 9.74
N LYS A 117 30.66 -6.17 10.78
CA LYS A 117 30.97 -5.74 12.15
C LYS A 117 29.80 -5.75 13.14
N SER A 118 29.52 -6.96 13.65
CA SER A 118 29.13 -7.13 15.05
C SER A 118 30.24 -6.56 15.93
N ASN A 119 30.09 -5.32 16.40
CA ASN A 119 30.86 -4.85 17.55
C ASN A 119 30.33 -5.66 18.75
N LYS A 120 31.07 -6.70 19.14
CA LYS A 120 30.81 -7.52 20.32
C LYS A 120 31.08 -6.64 21.56
N GLY A 121 30.15 -5.74 21.85
CA GLY A 121 30.12 -4.96 23.08
C GLY A 121 29.53 -5.81 24.19
N ASN A 122 30.37 -6.29 25.08
CA ASN A 122 30.00 -6.83 26.39
C ASN A 122 28.96 -5.93 27.07
N GLY A 123 27.84 -6.52 27.49
CA GLY A 123 26.86 -5.89 28.37
C GLY A 123 26.22 -6.95 29.26
N ASN A 124 26.61 -6.92 30.53
CA ASN A 124 26.28 -7.88 31.59
C ASN A 124 24.77 -8.15 31.75
N LYS A 125 24.48 -9.40 32.16
CA LYS A 125 23.29 -9.74 32.95
C LYS A 125 23.32 -8.98 34.27
N GLU A 126 22.27 -8.23 34.57
CA GLU A 126 21.83 -7.98 35.94
C GLU A 126 20.31 -8.14 36.04
N ASP A 127 19.91 -9.08 36.90
CA ASP A 127 18.55 -9.29 37.36
C ASP A 127 18.20 -8.27 38.46
N LYS A 128 16.97 -7.73 38.45
CA LYS A 128 15.97 -7.74 39.55
C LYS A 128 15.06 -6.49 39.60
N LYS A 129 13.74 -6.79 39.59
CA LYS A 129 12.62 -6.24 40.40
C LYS A 129 12.57 -4.73 40.72
N GLY A 130 11.46 -4.10 40.30
CA GLY A 130 10.94 -2.88 40.94
C GLY A 130 9.65 -2.37 40.29
N LYS A 131 8.57 -2.28 41.08
CA LYS A 131 7.21 -1.83 40.72
C LYS A 131 7.13 -0.32 40.46
N ALA A 132 6.05 0.05 39.75
CA ALA A 132 5.26 1.28 39.83
C ALA A 132 5.68 2.53 39.04
N ASP A 133 4.64 3.22 38.56
CA ASP A 133 4.57 4.61 38.10
C ASP A 133 4.93 4.97 36.64
N LYS A 134 3.90 4.96 35.78
CA LYS A 134 3.43 6.17 35.03
C LYS A 134 2.25 5.86 34.12
N LYS A 135 1.08 5.80 34.75
CA LYS A 135 -0.22 6.08 34.14
C LYS A 135 -0.34 7.62 34.15
N ASP A 136 -0.09 8.30 33.03
CA ASP A 136 -0.53 9.67 32.72
C ASP A 136 0.27 10.30 31.57
N LYS A 137 -0.11 10.01 30.31
CA LYS A 137 0.20 10.86 29.15
C LYS A 137 -0.89 10.87 28.06
N ASN A 138 -2.10 10.38 28.35
CA ASN A 138 -3.14 10.20 27.31
C ASN A 138 -4.38 11.10 27.47
N LYS A 139 -4.23 12.27 28.11
CA LYS A 139 -5.35 13.22 28.30
C LYS A 139 -5.24 14.55 27.54
N ASP A 140 -4.04 14.98 27.12
CA ASP A 140 -3.84 16.31 26.51
C ASP A 140 -3.90 16.39 24.97
N LYS A 141 -4.08 15.26 24.26
CA LYS A 141 -4.20 15.28 22.78
C LYS A 141 -5.65 15.30 22.27
N ASN A 142 -6.64 14.92 23.09
CA ASN A 142 -8.04 14.92 22.66
C ASN A 142 -8.69 16.31 22.68
N GLU A 143 -8.31 17.22 23.58
CA GLU A 143 -8.93 18.55 23.65
C GLU A 143 -8.52 19.51 22.52
N LYS A 144 -7.36 19.28 21.88
CA LYS A 144 -6.91 20.12 20.74
C LYS A 144 -7.54 19.72 19.40
N LYS A 145 -8.03 18.48 19.26
CA LYS A 145 -8.68 18.02 18.03
C LYS A 145 -10.15 18.51 17.97
N ASP A 146 -10.86 18.44 19.09
CA ASP A 146 -12.27 18.84 19.17
C ASP A 146 -12.51 20.35 18.99
N LYS A 147 -11.52 21.20 19.32
CA LYS A 147 -11.60 22.66 19.10
C LYS A 147 -11.35 23.05 17.64
N LYS A 148 -10.55 22.28 16.89
CA LYS A 148 -10.26 22.58 15.48
C LYS A 148 -11.45 22.21 14.58
N ASP A 149 -12.05 21.05 14.82
CA ASP A 149 -13.19 20.56 14.03
C ASP A 149 -14.47 21.41 14.23
N LYS A 150 -14.63 22.07 15.38
CA LYS A 150 -15.74 23.02 15.63
C LYS A 150 -15.55 24.38 14.94
N LYS A 151 -14.30 24.83 14.75
CA LYS A 151 -14.02 26.11 14.07
C LYS A 151 -14.24 25.99 12.56
N ASP A 152 -13.77 24.90 11.96
CA ASP A 152 -13.87 24.67 10.52
C ASP A 152 -15.32 24.44 10.05
N LYS A 153 -16.19 23.89 10.91
CA LYS A 153 -17.63 23.75 10.62
C LYS A 153 -18.38 25.09 10.68
N LYS A 154 -18.00 26.00 11.58
CA LYS A 154 -18.65 27.31 11.71
C LYS A 154 -18.31 28.22 10.52
N ASP A 155 -17.06 28.18 10.06
CA ASP A 155 -16.59 28.98 8.92
C ASP A 155 -17.20 28.51 7.58
N LYS A 156 -17.54 27.22 7.43
CA LYS A 156 -18.29 26.72 6.26
C LYS A 156 -19.74 27.17 6.25
N GLN A 157 -20.40 27.12 7.42
CA GLN A 157 -21.82 27.46 7.52
C GLN A 157 -22.09 28.97 7.33
N ASP A 158 -21.14 29.83 7.70
CA ASP A 158 -21.24 31.27 7.49
C ASP A 158 -20.94 31.69 6.03
N LYS A 159 -20.15 30.91 5.28
CA LYS A 159 -19.93 31.11 3.83
C LYS A 159 -21.16 30.73 3.01
N GLU A 160 -21.77 29.58 3.28
CA GLU A 160 -22.99 29.14 2.57
C GLU A 160 -24.18 30.08 2.81
N LYS A 161 -24.30 30.65 4.02
CA LYS A 161 -25.34 31.66 4.32
C LYS A 161 -25.15 33.00 3.60
N LYS A 162 -23.90 33.39 3.29
CA LYS A 162 -23.61 34.62 2.53
C LYS A 162 -23.85 34.41 1.03
N GLU A 163 -23.51 33.24 0.49
CA GLU A 163 -23.80 32.91 -0.91
C GLU A 163 -25.30 32.77 -1.20
N TRP A 164 -26.10 32.25 -0.25
CA TRP A 164 -27.55 32.16 -0.43
C TRP A 164 -28.22 33.55 -0.47
N LYS A 165 -27.77 34.50 0.36
CA LYS A 165 -28.36 35.84 0.44
C LYS A 165 -28.09 36.70 -0.80
N GLY A 166 -26.93 36.54 -1.44
CA GLY A 166 -26.60 37.27 -2.66
C GLY A 166 -27.34 36.82 -3.92
N ARG A 167 -28.06 35.68 -3.88
CA ARG A 167 -28.76 35.11 -5.05
C ARG A 167 -30.27 35.40 -5.05
N LYS A 168 -30.76 36.25 -4.13
CA LYS A 168 -32.19 36.60 -3.98
C LYS A 168 -32.51 38.09 -4.22
N GLU A 169 -31.53 38.90 -4.62
CA GLU A 169 -31.71 40.35 -4.85
C GLU A 169 -31.37 40.79 -6.30
N GLU A 170 -31.32 39.85 -7.26
CA GLU A 170 -31.35 40.14 -8.71
C GLU A 170 -32.53 39.42 -9.39
#